data_AF-A0A8T2MXX7-F1
#
_entry.id   AF-A0A8T2MXX7-F1
#
_cell.length_a   1.000
_cell.length_b   1.000
_cell.length_c   1.000
_cell.angle_alpha   90.00
_cell.angle_beta   90.00
_cell.angle_gamma   90.00
#
_symmetry.space_group_name_H-M   'P 1'
#
loop_
_entity.id
_entity.type
_entity.pdbx_description
1 polymer ?
#
loop_
_entity_poly.entity_id
_entity_poly.type
_entity_poly.pdbx_seq_one_letter_code
_entity_poly.pdbx_strand_id
1 'polypeptide(L)'
;YKTYTIENRSVPGSKYAFIFDDIMGLEAAEDGGVQVDDVISALKGHIKDGYKFNPGSSLSERDLCYNHCPSWGDKVHCIVTVVAADRLAIMDNEMVKKQKKIRLEASKL
;
A
#
# COMPACT_ATOMS: atom_id res chain seq x y z
N TYR A 1 -2.12 -7.38 -2.65
CA TYR A 1 -0.87 -7.02 -1.98
C TYR A 1 0.13 -8.08 -2.35
N LYS A 2 1.25 -7.70 -2.95
CA LYS A 2 2.27 -8.65 -3.34
C LYS A 2 3.65 -8.09 -3.04
N THR A 3 4.43 -8.85 -2.29
CA THR A 3 5.77 -8.46 -1.84
C THR A 3 6.85 -8.96 -2.80
N TYR A 4 7.76 -8.07 -3.18
CA TYR A 4 8.92 -8.36 -4.03
C TYR A 4 10.21 -8.03 -3.30
N THR A 5 11.21 -8.89 -3.48
CA THR A 5 12.54 -8.75 -2.88
C THR A 5 13.61 -8.79 -3.94
N ILE A 6 14.71 -8.05 -3.74
CA ILE A 6 15.86 -8.09 -4.64
C ILE A 6 16.90 -9.08 -4.14
N GLU A 7 17.29 -10.04 -4.99
CA GLU A 7 18.37 -10.97 -4.71
C GLU A 7 19.73 -10.29 -4.72
N ASN A 8 20.57 -10.63 -3.75
CA ASN A 8 21.95 -10.16 -3.70
C ASN A 8 22.85 -11.09 -4.51
N ARG A 9 23.31 -10.58 -5.66
CA ARG A 9 24.15 -11.35 -6.59
C ARG A 9 25.54 -11.68 -6.05
N SER A 10 26.03 -10.93 -5.06
CA SER A 10 27.36 -11.14 -4.48
C SER A 10 27.38 -12.28 -3.45
N VAL A 11 26.24 -12.63 -2.86
CA VAL A 11 26.14 -13.69 -1.85
C VAL A 11 24.94 -14.60 -2.18
N PRO A 12 25.18 -15.78 -2.76
CA PRO A 12 24.14 -16.71 -3.17
C PRO A 12 23.13 -17.01 -2.05
N GLY A 13 21.84 -16.97 -2.38
CA GLY A 13 20.75 -17.24 -1.44
C GLY A 13 20.41 -16.09 -0.48
N SER A 14 21.14 -14.97 -0.53
CA SER A 14 20.82 -13.79 0.27
C SER A 14 20.02 -12.74 -0.52
N LYS A 15 19.31 -11.87 0.20
CA LYS A 15 18.47 -10.80 -0.34
C LYS A 15 18.90 -9.47 0.26
N TYR A 16 18.70 -8.37 -0.47
CA TYR A 16 18.82 -7.04 0.12
C TYR A 16 17.64 -6.75 1.03
N ALA A 17 17.86 -5.91 2.05
CA ALA A 17 16.81 -5.38 2.92
C ALA A 17 15.98 -4.28 2.22
N PHE A 18 15.66 -4.48 0.94
CA PHE A 18 14.79 -3.62 0.15
C PHE A 18 13.62 -4.46 -0.35
N ILE A 19 12.43 -4.05 0.08
CA ILE A 19 11.17 -4.74 -0.18
C ILE A 19 10.26 -3.77 -0.94
N PHE A 20 9.60 -4.27 -1.97
CA PHE A 20 8.62 -3.52 -2.75
C PHE A 20 7.28 -4.22 -2.66
N ASP A 21 6.27 -3.49 -2.20
CA ASP A 21 4.91 -4.00 -2.10
C ASP A 21 4.03 -3.40 -3.17
N ASP A 22 3.51 -4.27 -4.04
CA ASP A 22 2.57 -3.89 -5.08
C ASP A 22 1.13 -3.97 -4.56
N ILE A 23 0.36 -2.92 -4.85
CA ILE A 23 -1.01 -2.75 -4.35
C ILE A 23 -1.99 -2.46 -5.48
N MET A 24 -3.28 -2.66 -5.22
CA MET A 24 -4.32 -2.25 -6.16
C MET A 24 -4.29 -0.73 -6.35
N GLY A 25 -4.60 -0.26 -7.56
CA GLY A 25 -4.62 1.17 -7.88
C GLY A 25 -5.75 1.92 -7.17
N LEU A 26 -5.55 3.23 -6.95
CA LEU A 26 -6.60 4.13 -6.45
C LEU A 26 -7.54 4.54 -7.59
N GLU A 27 -8.83 4.56 -7.32
CA GLU A 27 -9.85 5.09 -8.22
C GLU A 27 -10.73 6.14 -7.52
N ALA A 28 -11.38 7.00 -8.33
CA ALA A 28 -12.21 8.09 -7.80
C ALA A 28 -13.47 7.54 -7.12
N ALA A 29 -14.10 6.54 -7.75
CA ALA A 29 -15.28 5.86 -7.21
C ALA A 29 -14.99 5.29 -5.82
N GLU A 30 -15.97 5.34 -4.93
CA GLU A 30 -15.81 4.89 -3.54
C GLU A 30 -15.69 3.35 -3.46
N ASP A 31 -16.38 2.64 -4.35
CA ASP A 31 -16.34 1.21 -4.57
C ASP A 31 -15.36 0.78 -5.67
N GLY A 32 -14.48 1.69 -6.10
CA GLY A 32 -13.45 1.46 -7.11
C GLY A 32 -12.05 1.48 -6.52
N GLY A 33 -11.19 0.58 -7.01
CA GLY A 33 -9.78 0.56 -6.62
C GLY A 33 -9.52 0.10 -5.19
N VAL A 34 -8.36 0.47 -4.67
CA VAL A 34 -7.95 0.21 -3.28
C VAL A 34 -8.63 1.16 -2.30
N GLN A 35 -9.05 0.64 -1.15
CA GLN A 35 -9.56 1.44 -0.05
C GLN A 35 -8.43 2.22 0.64
N VAL A 36 -8.68 3.48 1.01
CA VAL A 36 -7.66 4.31 1.68
C VAL A 36 -7.20 3.68 2.98
N ASP A 37 -8.10 3.04 3.72
CA ASP A 37 -7.77 2.42 5.00
C ASP A 37 -6.92 1.14 4.83
N ASP A 38 -7.00 0.47 3.67
CA ASP A 38 -6.07 -0.61 3.32
C ASP A 38 -4.67 -0.07 3.06
N VAL A 39 -4.55 1.07 2.37
CA VAL A 39 -3.23 1.72 2.18
C VAL A 39 -2.64 2.13 3.52
N ILE A 40 -3.46 2.64 4.45
CA ILE A 40 -3.01 3.00 5.81
C ILE A 40 -2.63 1.74 6.61
N SER A 41 -3.37 0.65 6.45
CA SER A 41 -3.03 -0.64 7.07
C SER A 41 -1.71 -1.19 6.54
N ALA A 42 -1.47 -1.10 5.23
CA ALA A 42 -0.20 -1.43 4.61
C ALA A 42 0.93 -0.57 5.19
N LEU A 43 0.74 0.74 5.28
CA LEU A 43 1.71 1.66 5.87
C LEU A 43 2.19 1.24 7.26
N LYS A 44 1.25 0.78 8.09
CA LYS A 44 1.50 0.35 9.46
C LYS A 44 2.02 -1.10 9.57
N GLY A 45 2.13 -1.82 8.45
CA GLY A 45 2.58 -3.21 8.40
C GLY A 45 1.52 -4.25 8.74
N HIS A 46 0.24 -3.86 8.72
CA HIS A 46 -0.87 -4.73 9.11
C HIS A 46 -1.36 -5.66 7.99
N ILE A 47 -0.78 -5.62 6.79
CA ILE A 47 -1.17 -6.45 5.67
C ILE A 47 -0.13 -7.54 5.42
N LYS A 48 -0.57 -8.80 5.38
CA LYS A 48 0.30 -9.93 4.99
C LYS A 48 0.36 -10.09 3.47
N ASP A 49 1.48 -10.61 2.98
CA ASP A 49 1.65 -10.98 1.57
C ASP A 49 0.53 -11.91 1.09
N GLY A 50 0.07 -11.69 -0.13
CA GLY A 50 -1.06 -12.42 -0.72
C GLY A 50 -2.45 -11.88 -0.37
N TYR A 51 -2.58 -10.80 0.42
CA TYR A 51 -3.88 -10.14 0.63
C TYR A 51 -4.52 -9.71 -0.69
N LYS A 52 -5.79 -10.06 -0.88
CA LYS A 52 -6.60 -9.66 -2.04
C LYS A 52 -7.46 -8.45 -1.65
N PHE A 53 -7.19 -7.31 -2.28
CA PHE A 53 -7.96 -6.09 -2.07
C PHE A 53 -9.42 -6.28 -2.51
N ASN A 54 -10.34 -5.71 -1.73
CA ASN A 54 -11.75 -5.65 -2.07
C ASN A 54 -12.16 -4.17 -2.25
N PRO A 55 -12.56 -3.76 -3.46
CA PRO A 55 -13.01 -2.40 -3.69
C PRO A 55 -14.23 -1.99 -2.84
N GLY A 56 -15.04 -2.94 -2.37
CA GLY A 56 -16.20 -2.65 -1.53
C GLY A 56 -15.95 -2.65 -0.01
N SER A 57 -14.76 -3.07 0.45
CA SER A 57 -14.49 -3.18 1.90
C SER A 57 -13.00 -3.21 2.22
N SER A 58 -12.59 -2.47 3.25
CA SER A 58 -11.24 -2.54 3.80
C SER A 58 -11.01 -3.83 4.61
N LEU A 59 -9.73 -4.19 4.75
CA LEU A 59 -9.22 -5.21 5.64
C LEU A 59 -9.69 -4.96 7.09
N SER A 60 -10.21 -6.01 7.71
CA SER A 60 -10.61 -6.03 9.11
C SER A 60 -9.56 -6.73 9.96
N GLU A 61 -9.45 -6.35 11.23
CA GLU A 61 -8.62 -7.06 12.21
C GLU A 61 -8.99 -8.54 12.38
N ARG A 62 -10.21 -8.94 12.02
CA ARG A 62 -10.65 -10.34 12.08
C ARG A 62 -10.17 -11.17 10.88
N ASP A 63 -9.64 -10.54 9.85
CA ASP A 63 -9.22 -11.23 8.64
C ASP A 63 -7.89 -11.95 8.85
N LEU A 64 -7.75 -13.16 8.30
CA LEU A 64 -6.54 -13.99 8.45
C LEU A 64 -5.27 -13.30 7.92
N CYS A 65 -5.45 -12.43 6.93
CA CYS A 65 -4.41 -11.63 6.30
C CYS A 65 -4.05 -10.36 7.09
N TYR A 66 -4.74 -10.06 8.19
CA TYR A 66 -4.37 -8.99 9.12
C TYR A 66 -3.19 -9.42 9.99
N ASN A 67 -2.19 -8.55 10.09
CA ASN A 67 -1.03 -8.69 10.96
C ASN A 67 -1.25 -7.86 12.22
N HIS A 68 -1.62 -8.51 13.33
CA HIS A 68 -1.90 -7.82 14.60
C HIS A 68 -0.68 -7.17 15.24
N CYS A 69 0.52 -7.72 14.99
CA CYS A 69 1.74 -7.29 15.66
C CYS A 69 2.84 -7.04 14.60
N PRO A 70 2.74 -5.94 13.82
CA PRO A 70 3.72 -5.61 12.80
C PRO A 70 5.09 -5.36 13.42
N SER A 71 6.11 -5.97 12.82
CA SER A 71 7.50 -5.67 13.10
C SER A 71 7.92 -4.36 12.41
N TRP A 72 9.12 -3.87 12.74
CA TRP A 72 9.70 -2.72 12.02
C TRP A 72 9.88 -2.98 10.53
N GLY A 73 10.20 -4.22 10.15
CA GLY A 73 10.39 -4.61 8.76
C GLY A 73 9.10 -4.69 7.95
N ASP A 74 7.95 -4.82 8.62
CA ASP A 74 6.64 -4.89 7.96
C ASP A 74 6.09 -3.50 7.61
N LYS A 75 6.59 -2.44 8.25
CA LYS A 75 6.12 -1.08 8.02
C LYS A 75 6.66 -0.54 6.70
N VAL A 76 5.81 0.20 5.98
CA VAL A 76 6.23 0.87 4.75
C VAL A 76 6.97 2.16 5.10
N HIS A 77 8.19 2.27 4.59
CA HIS A 77 9.06 3.42 4.84
C HIS A 77 8.94 4.51 3.76
N CYS A 78 8.46 4.15 2.57
CA CYS A 78 8.31 5.06 1.44
C CYS A 78 7.08 4.66 0.62
N ILE A 79 6.23 5.63 0.30
CA ILE A 79 5.15 5.46 -0.68
C ILE A 79 5.57 6.13 -1.99
N VAL A 80 5.40 5.40 -3.08
CA VAL A 80 5.53 5.94 -4.44
C VAL A 80 4.14 6.00 -5.06
N THR A 81 3.69 7.21 -5.36
CA THR A 81 2.42 7.43 -6.07
C THR A 81 2.71 7.77 -7.52
N VAL A 82 2.14 6.99 -8.45
CA VAL A 82 2.25 7.24 -9.89
C VAL A 82 0.94 7.83 -10.39
N VAL A 83 1.02 8.98 -11.06
CA VAL A 83 -0.14 9.66 -11.66
C VAL A 83 0.12 9.86 -13.14
N ALA A 84 -0.87 9.51 -13.97
CA ALA A 84 -0.79 9.71 -15.41
C ALA A 84 -0.73 11.21 -15.73
N ALA A 85 0.28 11.63 -16.51
CA ALA A 85 0.59 13.04 -16.73
C ALA A 85 -0.55 13.79 -17.47
N ASP A 86 -1.24 13.10 -18.37
CA ASP A 86 -2.42 13.59 -19.11
C ASP A 86 -3.66 13.77 -18.23
N ARG A 87 -3.69 13.14 -17.05
CA ARG A 87 -4.81 13.23 -16.10
C ARG A 87 -4.60 14.21 -14.96
N LEU A 88 -3.40 14.80 -14.82
CA LEU A 88 -3.11 15.73 -13.72
C LEU A 88 -4.05 16.94 -13.69
N ALA A 89 -4.35 17.52 -14.85
CA ALA A 89 -5.20 18.72 -14.95
C ALA A 89 -6.69 18.44 -14.71
N ILE A 90 -7.12 17.18 -14.86
CA ILE A 90 -8.51 16.74 -14.74
C ILE A 90 -8.69 15.74 -13.59
N MET A 91 -7.73 15.69 -12.67
CA MET A 91 -7.76 14.74 -11.57
C MET A 91 -8.94 15.06 -10.66
N ASP A 92 -9.77 14.05 -10.43
CA ASP A 92 -10.98 14.19 -9.63
C ASP A 92 -10.67 14.65 -8.19
N ASN A 93 -11.55 15.49 -7.63
CA ASN A 93 -11.36 16.02 -6.28
C ASN A 93 -11.36 14.93 -5.21
N GLU A 94 -12.11 13.84 -5.39
CA GLU A 94 -12.07 12.68 -4.50
C GLU A 94 -10.73 11.96 -4.58
N MET A 95 -10.14 11.83 -5.77
CA MET A 95 -8.77 11.30 -5.91
C MET A 95 -7.75 12.15 -5.15
N VAL A 96 -7.85 13.49 -5.25
CA VAL A 96 -6.99 14.42 -4.49
C VAL A 96 -7.18 14.23 -2.98
N LYS A 97 -8.43 14.12 -2.51
CA LYS A 97 -8.74 13.91 -1.09
C LYS A 97 -8.17 12.59 -0.57
N LYS A 98 -8.37 11.48 -1.31
CA LYS A 98 -7.83 10.16 -0.96
C LYS A 98 -6.31 10.19 -0.85
N GLN A 99 -5.61 10.73 -1.86
CA GLN A 99 -4.14 10.87 -1.82
C GLN A 99 -3.66 11.77 -0.68
N LYS A 100 -4.36 12.87 -0.40
CA LYS A 100 -4.03 13.78 0.71
C LYS A 100 -4.17 13.08 2.07
N LYS A 101 -5.23 12.27 2.27
CA LYS A 101 -5.43 11.47 3.48
C LYS A 101 -4.28 10.48 3.68
N ILE A 102 -3.94 9.71 2.64
CA ILE A 102 -2.81 8.76 2.67
C ILE A 102 -1.50 9.47 3.04
N ARG A 103 -1.18 10.57 2.35
CA ARG A 103 0.05 11.35 2.62
C ARG A 103 0.11 11.89 4.05
N LEU A 104 -1.01 12.37 4.57
CA LEU A 104 -1.08 12.90 5.94
C LEU A 104 -0.86 11.80 6.97
N GLU A 105 -1.46 10.62 6.77
CA GLU A 105 -1.22 9.48 7.67
C GLU A 105 0.23 8.98 7.58
N ALA A 106 0.80 8.91 6.38
CA ALA A 106 2.20 8.55 6.20
C ALA A 106 3.16 9.51 6.93
N SER A 107 2.85 10.82 6.95
CA SER A 107 3.70 11.81 7.62
C SER A 107 3.71 11.74 9.15
N LYS A 108 2.83 10.93 9.76
CA LYS A 108 2.74 10.76 11.22
C LYS A 108 3.50 9.52 11.71
N LEU A 109 3.96 8.67 10.81
CA LEU A 109 4.65 7.41 11.08
C LEU A 109 6.16 7.61 11.02
#